data_AF-A5G4U9-F1
#
_entry.id   AF-A5G4U9-F1
#
_cell.length_a   1.000
_cell.length_b   1.000
_cell.length_c   1.000
_cell.angle_alpha   90.00
_cell.angle_beta   90.00
_cell.angle_gamma   90.00
#
_symmetry.space_group_name_H-M   'P 1'
#
loop_
_entity.id
_entity.type
_entity.pdbx_description
1 polymer ?
#
loop_
_entity_poly.entity_id
_entity_poly.type
_entity_poly.pdbx_seq_one_letter_code
_entity_poly.pdbx_strand_id
1 'polypeptide(L)'
;MGGEPRNNNHGGNGAAREDLVRELKHLREVVRDVGESFILRREGEIETILSHLAAVPVGTLRGEAPNWLREIHSLKVKQAKGRLKDLKEIDGLIEELAEQVVSAQDRRKGKGRGKRG
;
A
#
# COMPACT_ATOMS: atom_id res chain seq x y z
N MET A 1 -3.96 52.40 -52.49
CA MET A 1 -4.93 51.44 -51.90
C MET A 1 -4.09 50.23 -51.52
N GLY A 2 -3.63 50.05 -50.28
CA GLY A 2 -4.36 50.04 -49.01
C GLY A 2 -4.23 48.60 -48.48
N GLY A 3 -3.05 48.27 -47.93
CA GLY A 3 -2.64 46.91 -47.60
C GLY A 3 -3.53 46.25 -46.55
N GLU A 4 -3.88 44.99 -46.78
CA GLU A 4 -4.60 44.15 -45.83
C GLU A 4 -3.71 43.82 -44.61
N PRO A 5 -4.27 43.82 -43.39
CA PRO A 5 -3.53 43.53 -42.19
C PRO A 5 -3.21 42.04 -42.09
N ARG A 6 -1.97 41.79 -41.67
CA ARG A 6 -1.40 40.48 -41.34
C ARG A 6 -2.27 39.76 -40.31
N ASN A 7 -2.72 38.55 -40.66
CA ASN A 7 -3.35 37.63 -39.72
C ASN A 7 -2.29 37.14 -38.72
N ASN A 8 -2.33 37.68 -37.50
CA ASN A 8 -1.38 37.37 -36.44
C ASN A 8 -1.78 36.04 -35.80
N ASN A 9 -1.17 34.97 -36.30
CA ASN A 9 -1.31 33.60 -35.80
C ASN A 9 -0.65 33.47 -34.41
N HIS A 10 -1.40 33.70 -33.33
CA HIS A 10 -0.94 33.54 -31.94
C HIS A 10 -1.68 32.42 -31.17
N GLY A 11 -2.37 31.49 -31.85
CA GLY A 11 -3.29 30.53 -31.23
C GLY A 11 -2.70 29.24 -30.64
N GLY A 12 -1.40 28.94 -30.82
CA GLY A 12 -0.86 27.61 -30.50
C GLY A 12 -0.52 27.36 -29.03
N ASN A 13 0.01 28.35 -28.31
CA ASN A 13 0.54 28.15 -26.96
C ASN A 13 -0.53 28.20 -25.86
N GLY A 14 -1.62 28.93 -26.07
CA GLY A 14 -2.72 29.03 -25.11
C GLY A 14 -3.48 27.71 -24.98
N ALA A 15 -3.85 27.12 -26.13
CA ALA A 15 -4.54 25.83 -26.18
C ALA A 15 -3.69 24.70 -25.59
N ALA A 16 -2.40 24.59 -25.97
CA ALA A 16 -1.50 23.58 -25.43
C ALA A 16 -1.30 23.71 -23.91
N ARG A 17 -1.27 24.94 -23.38
CA ARG A 17 -1.19 25.19 -21.94
C ARG A 17 -2.48 24.79 -21.22
N GLU A 18 -3.64 25.10 -21.79
CA GLU A 18 -4.94 24.75 -21.22
C GLU A 18 -5.15 23.23 -21.20
N ASP A 19 -4.77 22.54 -22.27
CA ASP A 19 -4.78 21.08 -22.34
C ASP A 19 -3.87 20.47 -21.28
N LEU A 20 -2.62 20.95 -21.14
CA LEU A 20 -1.71 20.47 -20.10
C LEU A 20 -2.26 20.69 -18.68
N VAL A 21 -2.88 21.84 -18.41
CA VAL A 21 -3.50 22.12 -17.11
C VAL A 21 -4.66 21.16 -16.83
N ARG A 22 -5.48 20.84 -17.84
CA ARG A 22 -6.57 19.86 -17.71
C ARG A 22 -6.02 18.47 -17.40
N GLU A 23 -5.02 18.01 -18.15
CA GLU A 23 -4.41 16.70 -17.94
C GLU A 23 -3.74 16.59 -16.55
N LEU A 24 -3.08 17.65 -16.07
CA LEU A 24 -2.50 17.65 -14.73
C LEU A 24 -3.55 17.64 -13.60
N LYS A 25 -4.72 18.26 -13.82
CA LYS A 25 -5.85 18.17 -12.87
C LYS A 25 -6.39 16.75 -12.82
N HIS A 26 -6.60 16.13 -13.98
CA HIS A 26 -7.05 14.75 -14.07
C HIS A 26 -6.03 13.80 -13.42
N LEU A 27 -4.74 13.96 -13.72
CA LEU A 27 -3.68 13.17 -13.09
C LEU A 27 -3.67 13.31 -11.56
N ARG A 28 -3.94 14.52 -11.05
CA ARG A 28 -4.07 14.75 -9.60
C ARG A 28 -5.25 13.99 -8.98
N GLU A 29 -6.38 13.92 -9.68
CA GLU A 29 -7.55 13.14 -9.26
C GLU A 29 -7.21 11.64 -9.26
N VAL A 30 -6.64 11.14 -10.35
CA VAL A 30 -6.18 9.73 -10.46
C VAL A 30 -5.20 9.37 -9.33
N VAL A 31 -4.22 10.24 -9.03
CA VAL A 31 -3.26 10.00 -7.94
C VAL A 31 -3.96 9.91 -6.58
N ARG A 32 -5.00 10.72 -6.33
CA ARG A 32 -5.79 10.65 -5.09
C ARG A 32 -6.59 9.36 -5.00
N ASP A 33 -7.34 9.03 -6.04
CA ASP A 33 -8.20 7.84 -6.07
C ASP A 33 -7.38 6.56 -5.85
N VAL A 34 -6.21 6.48 -6.51
CA VAL A 34 -5.27 5.36 -6.35
C VAL A 34 -4.69 5.34 -4.92
N GLY A 35 -4.34 6.51 -4.37
CA GLY A 35 -3.84 6.62 -3.01
C GLY A 35 -4.85 6.18 -1.96
N GLU A 36 -6.11 6.62 -2.08
CA GLU A 36 -7.22 6.23 -1.20
C GLU A 36 -7.50 4.72 -1.31
N SER A 37 -7.55 4.19 -2.54
CA SER A 37 -7.75 2.76 -2.78
C SER A 37 -6.62 1.91 -2.18
N PHE A 38 -5.37 2.37 -2.28
CA PHE A 38 -4.23 1.71 -1.66
C PHE A 38 -4.36 1.67 -0.13
N ILE A 39 -4.71 2.79 0.50
CA ILE A 39 -4.90 2.87 1.96
C ILE A 39 -6.00 1.91 2.40
N LEU A 40 -7.19 2.00 1.79
CA LEU A 40 -8.34 1.14 2.14
C LEU A 40 -8.01 -0.35 2.01
N ARG A 41 -7.29 -0.74 0.95
CA ARG A 41 -6.87 -2.12 0.77
C ARG A 41 -5.96 -2.60 1.91
N ARG A 42 -4.94 -1.81 2.27
CA ARG A 42 -3.99 -2.18 3.33
C ARG A 42 -4.63 -2.18 4.71
N GLU A 43 -5.57 -1.29 4.98
CA GLU A 43 -6.40 -1.34 6.19
C GLU A 43 -7.23 -2.63 6.27
N GLY A 44 -7.86 -3.04 5.16
CA GLY A 44 -8.61 -4.30 5.09
C GLY A 44 -7.74 -5.55 5.28
N GLU A 45 -6.51 -5.54 4.77
CA GLU A 45 -5.54 -6.62 4.99
C GLU A 45 -5.09 -6.68 6.46
N ILE A 46 -4.82 -5.54 7.10
CA ILE A 46 -4.53 -5.48 8.55
C ILE A 46 -5.71 -6.02 9.36
N GLU A 47 -6.94 -5.65 9.05
CA GLU A 47 -8.14 -6.17 9.72
C GLU A 47 -8.28 -7.68 9.56
N THR A 48 -7.93 -8.20 8.38
CA THR A 48 -7.87 -9.64 8.11
C THR A 48 -6.82 -10.32 8.99
N ILE A 49 -5.60 -9.75 9.07
CA ILE A 49 -4.53 -10.25 9.95
C ILE A 49 -4.99 -10.28 11.41
N LEU A 50 -5.63 -9.22 11.90
CA LEU A 50 -6.18 -9.15 13.26
C LEU A 50 -7.22 -10.25 13.52
N SER A 51 -8.12 -10.47 12.56
CA SER A 51 -9.13 -11.54 12.63
C SER A 51 -8.48 -12.92 12.71
N HIS A 52 -7.42 -13.16 11.92
CA HIS A 52 -6.67 -14.42 11.98
C HIS A 52 -5.89 -14.57 13.29
N LEU A 53 -5.30 -13.48 13.80
CA LEU A 53 -4.53 -13.49 15.05
C LEU A 53 -5.37 -14.01 16.23
N ALA A 54 -6.66 -13.68 16.26
CA ALA A 54 -7.60 -14.13 17.30
C ALA A 54 -7.74 -15.67 17.37
N ALA A 55 -7.50 -16.38 16.27
CA ALA A 55 -7.53 -17.85 16.22
C ALA A 55 -6.15 -18.48 16.44
N VAL A 56 -5.07 -17.69 16.57
CA VAL A 56 -3.74 -18.22 16.87
C VAL A 56 -3.66 -18.62 18.35
N PRO A 57 -3.13 -19.80 18.69
CA PRO A 57 -3.01 -20.23 20.08
C PRO A 57 -2.06 -19.35 20.88
N VAL A 58 -2.41 -19.05 22.14
CA VAL A 58 -1.59 -18.24 23.06
C VAL A 58 -0.15 -18.77 23.19
N GLY A 59 0.04 -20.09 23.22
CA GLY A 59 1.37 -20.70 23.27
C GLY A 59 2.23 -20.42 22.03
N THR A 60 1.61 -20.41 20.84
CA THR A 60 2.28 -20.04 19.58
C THR A 60 2.57 -18.54 19.56
N LEU A 61 1.58 -17.71 19.93
CA LEU A 61 1.75 -16.26 20.02
C LEU A 61 2.90 -15.86 20.94
N ARG A 62 3.05 -16.50 22.11
CA ARG A 62 4.16 -16.22 23.03
C ARG A 62 5.55 -16.45 22.40
N GLY A 63 5.67 -17.40 21.46
CA GLY A 63 6.91 -17.68 20.77
C GLY A 63 7.19 -16.72 19.60
N GLU A 64 6.16 -16.38 18.84
CA GLU A 64 6.31 -15.65 17.57
C GLU A 64 6.12 -14.13 17.71
N ALA A 65 5.21 -13.67 18.58
CA ALA A 65 4.86 -12.26 18.70
C ALA A 65 6.05 -11.32 18.99
N PRO A 66 7.07 -11.69 19.80
CA PRO A 66 8.24 -10.83 19.99
C PRO A 66 9.02 -10.55 18.70
N ASN A 67 9.05 -11.49 17.75
CA ASN A 67 9.71 -11.30 16.47
C ASN A 67 8.86 -10.41 15.55
N TRP A 68 7.57 -10.69 15.43
CA TRP A 68 6.63 -9.87 14.65
C TRP A 68 6.61 -8.42 15.13
N LEU A 69 6.59 -8.19 16.45
CA LEU A 69 6.66 -6.85 17.03
C LEU A 69 8.00 -6.16 16.72
N ARG A 70 9.11 -6.90 16.67
CA ARG A 70 10.41 -6.33 16.28
C ARG A 70 10.40 -5.87 14.83
N GLU A 71 9.82 -6.66 13.93
CA GLU A 71 9.67 -6.32 12.51
C GLU A 71 8.79 -5.07 12.34
N ILE A 72 7.64 -5.01 13.01
CA ILE A 72 6.76 -3.83 13.02
C ILE A 72 7.49 -2.59 13.56
N HIS A 73 8.21 -2.71 14.68
CA HIS A 73 8.96 -1.58 15.23
C HIS A 73 10.18 -1.19 14.39
N SER A 74 10.67 -2.06 13.51
CA SER A 74 11.79 -1.77 12.63
C SER A 74 11.41 -0.88 11.44
N LEU A 75 10.13 -0.78 11.11
CA LEU A 75 9.59 0.16 10.13
C LEU A 75 9.87 1.60 10.55
N LYS A 76 10.86 2.23 9.93
CA LYS A 76 11.21 3.64 10.15
C LYS A 76 10.41 4.54 9.21
N VAL A 77 9.09 4.48 9.29
CA VAL A 77 8.20 5.31 8.45
C VAL A 77 8.26 6.74 8.96
N LYS A 78 8.72 7.68 8.12
CA LYS A 78 8.67 9.10 8.44
C LYS A 78 7.37 9.68 7.88
N GLN A 79 6.38 9.91 8.76
CA GLN A 79 5.04 10.41 8.41
C GLN A 79 5.03 11.63 7.48
N ALA A 80 6.03 12.49 7.55
CA ALA A 80 6.05 13.78 6.85
C ALA A 80 6.40 13.73 5.35
N LYS A 81 6.82 12.59 4.77
CA LYS A 81 7.30 12.58 3.37
C LYS A 81 6.66 11.55 2.42
N GLY A 82 5.77 10.67 2.89
CA GLY A 82 5.05 9.72 2.03
C GLY A 82 5.97 9.05 1.00
N ARG A 83 7.16 8.61 1.44
CA ARG A 83 8.18 8.14 0.50
C ARG A 83 7.71 6.84 -0.10
N LEU A 84 7.80 6.71 -1.43
CA LEU A 84 7.44 5.49 -2.14
C LEU A 84 8.16 4.25 -1.58
N LYS A 85 9.40 4.42 -1.10
CA LYS A 85 10.15 3.36 -0.41
C LYS A 85 9.44 2.90 0.86
N ASP A 86 9.02 3.84 1.71
CA ASP A 86 8.34 3.53 2.97
C ASP A 86 6.99 2.82 2.69
N LEU A 87 6.26 3.24 1.65
CA LEU A 87 5.01 2.57 1.22
C LEU A 87 5.25 1.12 0.80
N LYS A 88 6.34 0.85 0.06
CA LYS A 88 6.72 -0.52 -0.33
C LYS A 88 7.17 -1.37 0.85
N GLU A 89 7.87 -0.78 1.82
CA GLU A 89 8.28 -1.49 3.04
C GLU A 89 7.07 -1.87 3.91
N ILE A 90 6.09 -0.97 4.04
CA ILE A 90 4.82 -1.25 4.73
C ILE A 90 4.07 -2.38 4.01
N ASP A 91 3.97 -2.29 2.68
CA ASP A 91 3.32 -3.29 1.84
C ASP A 91 3.93 -4.69 2.06
N GLY A 92 5.25 -4.82 1.91
CA GLY A 92 5.94 -6.09 2.10
C GLY A 92 5.79 -6.65 3.52
N LEU A 93 5.80 -5.80 4.55
CA LEU A 93 5.58 -6.26 5.92
C LEU A 93 4.17 -6.81 6.13
N ILE A 94 3.15 -6.16 5.57
CA ILE A 94 1.76 -6.62 5.70
C ILE A 94 1.59 -8.01 5.05
N GLU A 95 2.15 -8.20 3.86
CA GLU A 95 2.13 -9.49 3.16
C GLU A 95 2.83 -10.58 3.98
N GLU A 96 4.03 -10.30 4.50
CA GLU A 96 4.79 -11.24 5.31
C GLU A 96 4.07 -11.60 6.61
N LEU A 97 3.53 -10.62 7.33
CA LEU A 97 2.76 -10.86 8.56
C LEU A 97 1.49 -11.69 8.30
N ALA A 98 0.80 -11.48 7.19
CA ALA A 98 -0.36 -12.28 6.81
C ALA A 98 0.02 -13.76 6.64
N GLU A 99 1.09 -14.05 5.90
CA GLU A 99 1.58 -15.42 5.70
C GLU A 99 2.01 -16.09 7.01
N GLN A 100 2.75 -15.35 7.86
CA GLN A 100 3.23 -15.85 9.14
C GLN A 100 2.06 -16.16 10.09
N VAL A 101 1.04 -15.30 10.16
CA VAL A 101 -0.13 -15.50 11.01
C VAL A 101 -0.97 -16.69 10.54
N VAL A 102 -1.25 -16.81 9.24
CA VAL A 102 -1.95 -17.98 8.67
C VAL A 102 -1.18 -19.27 8.96
N SER A 103 0.14 -19.27 8.76
CA SER A 103 1.00 -20.40 9.08
C SER A 103 0.95 -20.77 10.57
N ALA A 104 0.93 -19.77 11.46
CA ALA A 104 0.83 -19.98 12.90
C ALA A 104 -0.51 -20.58 13.35
N GLN A 105 -1.60 -20.29 12.63
CA GLN A 105 -2.89 -20.97 12.83
C GLN A 105 -2.80 -22.46 12.46
N ASP A 106 -2.19 -22.76 11.31
CA ASP A 106 -2.15 -24.13 10.77
C ASP A 106 -1.17 -25.07 11.50
N ARG A 107 -0.19 -24.54 12.23
CA ARG A 107 0.74 -25.35 13.06
C ARG A 107 0.05 -26.22 14.12
N ARG A 108 -1.24 -25.99 14.42
CA ARG A 108 -2.05 -26.90 15.23
C ARG A 108 -2.41 -28.22 14.54
N LYS A 109 -2.51 -28.27 13.21
CA LYS A 109 -2.94 -29.48 12.48
C LYS A 109 -1.84 -30.55 12.34
N GLY A 110 -0.57 -30.22 12.55
CA GLY A 110 0.57 -31.12 12.27
C GLY A 110 1.16 -31.90 13.45
N LYS A 111 0.91 -31.52 14.70
CA LYS A 111 1.51 -32.18 15.88
C LYS A 111 0.62 -33.30 16.42
N GLY A 112 0.36 -34.31 15.59
CA GLY A 112 -0.59 -35.37 15.95
C GLY A 112 -0.44 -36.69 15.20
N ARG A 113 0.77 -37.24 15.02
CA ARG A 113 1.04 -38.70 14.93
C ARG A 113 2.49 -38.96 14.52
N GLY A 114 3.28 -39.45 15.46
CA GLY A 114 4.63 -39.94 15.20
C GLY A 114 5.23 -40.62 16.43
N LYS A 115 4.42 -41.38 17.18
CA LYS A 115 4.92 -42.29 18.22
C LYS A 115 4.05 -43.54 18.28
N ARG A 116 4.37 -44.49 17.39
CA ARG A 116 4.03 -45.92 17.40
C ARG A 116 5.08 -46.56 16.50
N GLY A 117 5.89 -47.54 16.87
CA GLY A 117 6.20 -48.20 18.14
C GLY A 117 7.57 -48.83 17.96
#